data_AF-A0A6L5FNS1-F1
#
_entry.id   AF-A0A6L5FNS1-F1
#
_cell.length_a   1.000
_cell.length_b   1.000
_cell.length_c   1.000
_cell.angle_alpha   90.00
_cell.angle_beta   90.00
_cell.angle_gamma   90.00
#
_symmetry.space_group_name_H-M   'P 1'
#
loop_
_entity.id
_entity.type
_entity.pdbx_description
1 polymer ?
#
loop_
_entity_poly.entity_id
_entity_poly.type
_entity_poly.pdbx_seq_one_letter_code
_entity_poly.pdbx_strand_id
1 'polypeptide(L)'
;MAPRGLRAHRNRNGGVHLDHSGHWICRQLSAVFSRRLRHPGRSAVVAHRRIRRRYDDRHLCHLHPPGRPLVAEIVPRRVSTVSEQENVVSTVEAKAGALEGAAVDGLSRKLCEAAVALRYDDLPGDVIHTAKLLVLDTLGVIGAANSAPGIQALHARLESWEKAGSATALLGKRRMSPPSAALANGAAAHALDFDDIHDEARVHTSAVLLPTLLAIAEDIGSIGGRDFILAMAVGAEINARLGLACFNCLDHGWHPTMLFGVMSSAVAAARLLKCDAATTLGALGFAHHLASGSAQSILDGALTKRLGPGFAARSAVMASYLARDGLSGPHRAIEGRAGLFLLQERGEVIPARLLDGFGQDWEVLKYGFKAFPCCRCCHSTIDLGLQVNRRGIKPEQVRGIRIWQPAVNFRTVGAPYEAERDSVVHAQFNAAYCFARALHDGAVDLRSFQRPQISDPAIAAISGRTRVMLDESMDPIAMGPARVELDLSSGETLAVESSTLLGGPDSPLSDQMLIEKFRSCLSIGLDAKRDAIDALADRVLHLDQAENVADLVSAFPAKA
;
A
#
# COMPACT_ATOMS: atom_id res chain seq x y z
N MET A 1 5.24 -65.35 -4.45
CA MET A 1 6.57 -64.95 -3.94
C MET A 1 6.41 -63.68 -3.11
N ALA A 2 6.40 -63.81 -1.79
CA ALA A 2 6.88 -62.76 -0.88
C ALA A 2 8.42 -62.92 -0.77
N PRO A 3 9.22 -61.97 -0.24
CA PRO A 3 9.13 -61.55 1.18
C PRO A 3 9.63 -60.14 1.60
N ARG A 4 9.19 -59.72 2.81
CA ARG A 4 9.94 -59.12 3.97
C ARG A 4 10.83 -57.87 3.70
N GLY A 5 10.87 -56.82 4.53
CA GLY A 5 10.63 -56.66 5.97
C GLY A 5 11.81 -55.87 6.61
N LEU A 6 11.59 -55.33 7.82
CA LEU A 6 12.52 -54.66 8.76
C LEU A 6 12.74 -53.13 8.61
N ARG A 7 12.87 -52.33 9.67
CA ARG A 7 12.42 -52.33 11.09
C ARG A 7 12.90 -50.98 11.68
N ALA A 8 12.15 -50.45 12.64
CA ALA A 8 12.50 -49.28 13.44
C ALA A 8 13.65 -49.54 14.41
N HIS A 9 14.42 -48.49 14.75
CA HIS A 9 15.21 -48.41 15.97
C HIS A 9 14.81 -47.17 16.78
N ARG A 10 14.21 -47.42 17.95
CA ARG A 10 14.24 -46.53 19.11
C ARG A 10 15.60 -46.69 19.78
N ASN A 11 16.11 -45.61 20.37
CA ASN A 11 16.81 -45.73 21.64
C ASN A 11 16.37 -44.64 22.61
N ARG A 12 16.15 -45.05 23.86
CA ARG A 12 15.73 -44.26 25.03
C ARG A 12 16.96 -43.97 25.92
N ASN A 13 16.76 -43.01 26.82
CA ASN A 13 17.55 -42.61 28.00
C ASN A 13 18.51 -41.43 27.72
N GLY A 14 18.43 -40.30 28.43
CA GLY A 14 17.58 -39.95 29.56
C GLY A 14 17.97 -38.58 30.14
N GLY A 15 17.17 -38.12 31.11
CA GLY A 15 17.62 -37.20 32.15
C GLY A 15 17.49 -35.71 31.86
N VAL A 16 16.57 -35.08 32.60
CA VAL A 16 16.33 -33.64 32.73
C VAL A 16 17.47 -32.98 33.52
N HIS A 17 17.87 -31.77 33.14
CA HIS A 17 18.30 -30.74 34.09
C HIS A 17 18.00 -29.33 33.55
N LEU A 18 17.18 -28.60 34.32
CA LEU A 18 17.07 -27.15 34.30
C LEU A 18 18.28 -26.56 35.01
N ASP A 19 18.92 -25.55 34.43
CA ASP A 19 19.64 -24.54 35.21
C ASP A 19 19.60 -23.16 34.55
N HIS A 20 19.40 -22.15 35.40
CA HIS A 20 19.34 -20.73 35.12
C HIS A 20 20.74 -20.13 35.21
N SER A 21 21.21 -19.47 34.15
CA SER A 21 22.16 -18.33 34.15
C SER A 21 22.54 -18.09 32.68
N GLY A 22 22.52 -16.89 32.11
CA GLY A 22 22.94 -15.62 32.69
C GLY A 22 24.32 -15.28 32.13
N HIS A 23 24.35 -14.51 31.03
CA HIS A 23 25.50 -13.86 30.39
C HIS A 23 26.52 -14.75 29.63
N TRP A 24 26.92 -14.26 28.45
CA TRP A 24 28.28 -14.23 27.84
C TRP A 24 28.11 -13.97 26.33
N ILE A 25 28.23 -12.71 25.91
CA ILE A 25 29.43 -12.09 25.30
C ILE A 25 29.74 -12.61 23.88
N CYS A 26 29.40 -11.74 22.91
CA CYS A 26 29.96 -11.74 21.56
C CYS A 26 31.46 -11.43 21.59
N ARG A 27 32.28 -12.35 21.08
CA ARG A 27 33.53 -12.09 20.35
C ARG A 27 34.15 -13.44 19.96
N GLN A 28 34.25 -13.73 18.67
CA GLN A 28 35.48 -14.27 18.05
C GLN A 28 35.35 -14.36 16.53
N LEU A 29 36.27 -13.67 15.85
CA LEU A 29 36.73 -13.99 14.51
C LEU A 29 38.25 -14.13 14.55
N SER A 30 38.74 -15.04 13.71
CA SER A 30 40.13 -15.31 13.32
C SER A 30 40.97 -16.18 14.26
N ALA A 31 41.18 -17.44 13.86
CA ALA A 31 42.47 -17.90 13.30
C ALA A 31 42.54 -19.44 13.24
N VAL A 32 42.56 -20.06 12.05
CA VAL A 32 43.32 -21.30 11.79
C VAL A 32 43.63 -21.39 10.28
N PHE A 33 44.90 -21.18 9.88
CA PHE A 33 45.76 -22.21 9.28
C PHE A 33 47.07 -21.58 8.78
N SER A 34 48.14 -21.82 9.53
CA SER A 34 49.52 -21.64 9.12
C SER A 34 50.22 -22.99 9.22
N ARG A 35 51.00 -23.35 8.19
CA ARG A 35 52.17 -24.27 8.11
C ARG A 35 52.12 -24.95 6.74
N ARG A 36 53.17 -25.07 5.94
CA ARG A 36 54.62 -24.78 5.99
C ARG A 36 55.09 -24.89 4.52
N LEU A 37 56.15 -24.19 4.13
CA LEU A 37 57.42 -24.77 3.63
C LEU A 37 58.29 -23.72 2.91
N ARG A 38 59.42 -23.40 3.56
CA ARG A 38 60.80 -23.27 3.02
C ARG A 38 61.09 -22.31 1.83
N HIS A 39 61.81 -21.24 2.15
CA HIS A 39 62.81 -20.56 1.29
C HIS A 39 64.02 -21.50 0.97
N PRO A 40 64.96 -21.18 0.04
CA PRO A 40 65.34 -19.85 -0.47
C PRO A 40 65.67 -19.72 -1.99
N GLY A 41 65.78 -18.48 -2.47
CA GLY A 41 66.83 -18.09 -3.44
C GLY A 41 66.41 -17.53 -4.81
N ARG A 42 67.05 -16.38 -5.13
CA ARG A 42 67.31 -15.76 -6.45
C ARG A 42 66.35 -14.65 -6.96
N SER A 43 66.82 -13.42 -6.72
CA SER A 43 67.09 -12.33 -7.68
C SER A 43 66.26 -12.23 -8.96
N ALA A 44 65.60 -11.08 -9.17
CA ALA A 44 65.98 -10.11 -10.21
C ALA A 44 65.03 -8.89 -10.21
N VAL A 45 65.63 -7.72 -10.05
CA VAL A 45 65.12 -6.41 -10.49
C VAL A 45 65.24 -6.37 -12.02
N VAL A 46 64.25 -5.83 -12.74
CA VAL A 46 64.39 -4.84 -13.84
C VAL A 46 63.01 -4.53 -14.46
N ALA A 47 62.91 -3.27 -14.87
CA ALA A 47 61.74 -2.48 -15.17
C ALA A 47 61.25 -2.54 -16.64
N HIS A 48 60.11 -1.85 -16.81
CA HIS A 48 59.76 -0.95 -17.92
C HIS A 48 59.04 -1.47 -19.19
N ARG A 49 57.80 -0.93 -19.33
CA ARG A 49 57.31 0.04 -20.35
C ARG A 49 56.13 -0.42 -21.24
N ARG A 50 55.13 0.47 -21.21
CA ARG A 50 54.25 0.97 -22.30
C ARG A 50 53.11 0.06 -22.79
N ILE A 51 51.90 0.61 -22.78
CA ILE A 51 51.16 1.04 -23.99
C ILE A 51 50.26 2.25 -23.64
N ARG A 52 50.29 3.26 -24.52
CA ARG A 52 49.48 4.49 -24.58
C ARG A 52 48.40 4.32 -25.66
N ARG A 53 47.23 4.93 -25.50
CA ARG A 53 46.41 5.63 -26.54
C ARG A 53 45.33 6.44 -25.79
N ARG A 54 45.46 7.77 -25.70
CA ARG A 54 45.01 8.86 -26.62
C ARG A 54 43.48 9.02 -26.71
N TYR A 55 42.98 10.11 -26.12
CA TYR A 55 42.10 11.09 -26.76
C TYR A 55 42.49 12.47 -26.21
N ASP A 56 42.49 13.47 -27.09
CA ASP A 56 43.14 14.79 -26.95
C ASP A 56 42.10 15.93 -27.05
N ASP A 57 42.54 17.10 -26.59
CA ASP A 57 41.84 18.32 -26.14
C ASP A 57 41.03 19.12 -27.17
N ARG A 58 40.23 20.10 -26.65
CA ARG A 58 40.34 21.54 -27.00
C ARG A 58 39.66 22.50 -25.99
N HIS A 59 40.52 23.33 -25.36
CA HIS A 59 40.41 24.77 -25.00
C HIS A 59 39.42 25.29 -23.93
N LEU A 60 39.68 26.35 -23.14
CA LEU A 60 40.81 26.89 -22.35
C LEU A 60 40.33 28.24 -21.71
N CYS A 61 40.90 28.60 -20.54
CA CYS A 61 40.95 29.92 -19.86
C CYS A 61 39.70 30.37 -19.03
N HIS A 62 39.78 30.86 -17.78
CA HIS A 62 40.74 31.80 -17.18
C HIS A 62 40.90 31.71 -15.63
N LEU A 63 42.16 31.92 -15.18
CA LEU A 63 42.68 32.71 -14.03
C LEU A 63 42.49 32.25 -12.54
N HIS A 64 43.64 32.01 -11.88
CA HIS A 64 43.89 32.02 -10.42
C HIS A 64 44.49 33.37 -9.96
N PRO A 65 44.40 33.72 -8.65
CA PRO A 65 45.58 33.58 -7.75
C PRO A 65 45.21 33.03 -6.33
N PRO A 66 46.17 32.78 -5.41
CA PRO A 66 46.19 31.56 -4.62
C PRO A 66 45.68 31.71 -3.17
N GLY A 67 44.91 30.72 -2.72
CA GLY A 67 44.60 30.46 -1.32
C GLY A 67 45.02 29.04 -0.95
N ARG A 68 45.76 28.90 0.16
CA ARG A 68 46.26 27.62 0.71
C ARG A 68 45.12 26.60 0.87
N PRO A 69 45.30 25.31 0.50
CA PRO A 69 44.34 24.29 0.88
C PRO A 69 44.62 23.83 2.32
N LEU A 70 43.65 24.06 3.21
CA LEU A 70 43.50 23.29 4.44
C LEU A 70 43.04 21.89 4.03
N VAL A 71 43.98 20.96 3.89
CA VAL A 71 43.68 19.53 3.87
C VAL A 71 43.27 19.16 5.29
N ALA A 72 41.96 19.10 5.55
CA ALA A 72 41.45 18.39 6.70
C ALA A 72 41.65 16.89 6.43
N GLU A 73 42.66 16.30 7.06
CA GLU A 73 42.74 14.85 7.21
C GLU A 73 41.43 14.38 7.85
N ILE A 74 40.64 13.63 7.08
CA ILE A 74 39.58 12.80 7.64
C ILE A 74 40.27 11.67 8.40
N VAL A 75 40.60 11.93 9.66
CA VAL A 75 40.90 10.89 10.62
C VAL A 75 39.59 10.11 10.81
N PRO A 76 39.55 8.78 10.61
CA PRO A 76 38.37 8.00 10.94
C PRO A 76 38.16 8.11 12.45
N ARG A 77 37.14 8.87 12.87
CA ARG A 77 36.67 8.84 14.25
C ARG A 77 36.27 7.40 14.55
N ARG A 78 37.07 6.71 15.38
CA ARG A 78 36.59 5.57 16.15
C ARG A 78 35.34 6.04 16.88
N VAL A 79 34.20 5.47 16.54
CA VAL A 79 32.97 5.61 17.33
C VAL A 79 33.28 5.00 18.70
N SER A 80 33.57 5.86 19.66
CA SER A 80 33.64 5.54 21.06
C SER A 80 32.68 6.47 21.77
N THR A 81 31.56 5.93 22.25
CA THR A 81 31.05 6.16 23.60
C THR A 81 29.78 5.33 23.81
N VAL A 82 29.80 4.56 24.88
CA VAL A 82 28.68 3.77 25.40
C VAL A 82 27.49 4.67 25.80
N SER A 83 27.72 5.97 26.02
CA SER A 83 26.72 6.94 26.48
C SER A 83 25.65 7.32 25.44
N GLU A 84 25.96 7.29 24.14
CA GLU A 84 24.94 7.55 23.11
C GLU A 84 24.03 6.33 22.90
N GLN A 85 24.57 5.11 23.06
CA GLN A 85 23.76 3.89 23.10
C GLN A 85 22.89 3.85 24.36
N GLU A 86 23.41 4.24 25.53
CA GLU A 86 22.64 4.36 26.77
C GLU A 86 21.50 5.37 26.66
N ASN A 87 21.68 6.50 25.98
CA ASN A 87 20.62 7.50 25.78
C ASN A 87 19.52 7.05 24.81
N VAL A 88 19.86 6.31 23.75
CA VAL A 88 18.84 5.74 22.85
C VAL A 88 18.10 4.59 23.55
N VAL A 89 18.82 3.74 24.29
CA VAL A 89 18.23 2.64 25.07
C VAL A 89 17.31 3.21 26.16
N SER A 90 17.72 4.24 26.89
CA SER A 90 16.90 4.84 27.96
C SER A 90 15.63 5.52 27.44
N THR A 91 15.67 6.12 26.24
CA THR A 91 14.49 6.72 25.60
C THR A 91 13.50 5.65 25.11
N VAL A 92 14.02 4.55 24.53
CA VAL A 92 13.19 3.40 24.14
C VAL A 92 12.61 2.70 25.37
N GLU A 93 13.38 2.55 26.45
CA GLU A 93 12.91 1.97 27.72
C GLU A 93 11.86 2.86 28.42
N ALA A 94 12.00 4.18 28.37
CA ALA A 94 11.01 5.11 28.91
C ALA A 94 9.68 5.05 28.14
N LYS A 95 9.74 5.01 26.80
CA LYS A 95 8.54 4.85 25.94
C LYS A 95 7.93 3.46 26.06
N ALA A 96 8.75 2.41 26.19
CA ALA A 96 8.29 1.06 26.47
C ALA A 96 7.58 0.99 27.83
N GLY A 97 8.14 1.61 28.87
CA GLY A 97 7.51 1.70 30.19
C GLY A 97 6.15 2.41 30.18
N ALA A 98 5.96 3.40 29.30
CA ALA A 98 4.67 4.07 29.11
C ALA A 98 3.62 3.20 28.40
N LEU A 99 4.04 2.26 27.55
CA LEU A 99 3.17 1.31 26.85
C LEU A 99 3.02 -0.04 27.59
N GLU A 100 3.86 -0.34 28.58
CA GLU A 100 3.83 -1.57 29.40
C GLU A 100 2.73 -1.59 30.48
N GLY A 101 1.70 -0.76 30.35
CA GLY A 101 0.50 -0.85 31.18
C GLY A 101 -0.33 -2.12 30.89
N ALA A 102 -1.05 -2.63 31.90
CA ALA A 102 -1.90 -3.82 31.81
C ALA A 102 -2.95 -3.78 30.67
N ALA A 103 -3.27 -2.58 30.16
CA ALA A 103 -4.20 -2.39 29.04
C ALA A 103 -3.65 -2.87 27.68
N VAL A 104 -2.34 -2.83 27.47
CA VAL A 104 -1.71 -3.17 26.17
C VAL A 104 -1.14 -4.59 26.16
N ASP A 105 -1.01 -5.25 27.31
CA ASP A 105 -0.47 -6.61 27.37
C ASP A 105 -1.36 -7.63 26.66
N GLY A 106 -0.72 -8.48 25.85
CA GLY A 106 -1.37 -9.50 25.02
C GLY A 106 -2.26 -8.97 23.89
N LEU A 107 -2.11 -7.71 23.49
CA LEU A 107 -2.95 -7.08 22.47
C LEU A 107 -2.97 -7.85 21.15
N SER A 108 -1.81 -8.32 20.67
CA SER A 108 -1.70 -9.17 19.48
C SER A 108 -2.56 -10.44 19.60
N ARG A 109 -2.54 -11.10 20.75
CA ARG A 109 -3.33 -12.32 21.02
C ARG A 109 -4.82 -12.01 21.02
N LYS A 110 -5.24 -10.99 21.78
CA LYS A 110 -6.65 -10.58 21.92
C LYS A 110 -7.28 -10.22 20.57
N LEU A 111 -6.53 -9.53 19.70
CA LEU A 111 -6.97 -9.22 18.34
C LEU A 111 -7.22 -10.50 17.52
N CYS A 112 -6.29 -11.44 17.54
CA CYS A 112 -6.45 -12.71 16.81
C CYS A 112 -7.61 -13.56 17.38
N GLU A 113 -7.78 -13.59 18.70
CA GLU A 113 -8.91 -14.28 19.36
C GLU A 113 -10.25 -13.66 18.94
N ALA A 114 -10.38 -12.34 19.00
CA ALA A 114 -11.59 -11.62 18.58
C ALA A 114 -11.90 -11.83 17.09
N ALA A 115 -10.88 -11.74 16.24
CA ALA A 115 -11.00 -11.96 14.80
C ALA A 115 -11.46 -13.40 14.47
N VAL A 116 -10.96 -14.41 15.19
CA VAL A 116 -11.33 -15.81 15.00
C VAL A 116 -12.73 -16.11 15.54
N ALA A 117 -13.14 -15.47 16.63
CA ALA A 117 -14.41 -15.74 17.32
C ALA A 117 -15.67 -15.28 16.55
N LEU A 118 -15.56 -14.27 15.69
CA LEU A 118 -16.69 -13.79 14.89
C LEU A 118 -17.27 -14.91 14.00
N ARG A 119 -18.52 -14.77 13.58
CA ARG A 119 -19.17 -15.62 12.57
C ARG A 119 -19.85 -14.73 11.56
N TYR A 120 -20.19 -15.30 10.41
CA TYR A 120 -20.91 -14.57 9.37
C TYR A 120 -22.23 -14.00 9.89
N ASP A 121 -22.95 -14.77 10.71
CA ASP A 121 -24.24 -14.35 11.28
C ASP A 121 -24.14 -13.24 12.32
N ASP A 122 -22.92 -12.93 12.77
CA ASP A 122 -22.67 -11.80 13.67
C ASP A 122 -22.46 -10.49 12.88
N LEU A 123 -22.38 -10.55 11.54
CA LEU A 123 -22.21 -9.36 10.69
C LEU A 123 -23.54 -8.65 10.46
N PRO A 124 -23.60 -7.32 10.71
CA PRO A 124 -24.70 -6.48 10.24
C PRO A 124 -24.86 -6.52 8.70
N GLY A 125 -26.07 -6.30 8.22
CA GLY A 125 -26.39 -6.36 6.78
C GLY A 125 -25.65 -5.32 5.94
N ASP A 126 -25.43 -4.12 6.48
CA ASP A 126 -24.64 -3.05 5.86
C ASP A 126 -23.14 -3.36 5.81
N VAL A 127 -22.60 -4.09 6.78
CA VAL A 127 -21.23 -4.61 6.77
C VAL A 127 -21.06 -5.64 5.66
N ILE A 128 -22.00 -6.58 5.53
CA ILE A 128 -22.03 -7.56 4.43
C ILE A 128 -22.10 -6.85 3.07
N HIS A 129 -22.99 -5.85 2.95
CA HIS A 129 -23.14 -5.05 1.73
C HIS A 129 -21.85 -4.31 1.37
N THR A 130 -21.25 -3.60 2.34
CA THR A 130 -20.02 -2.83 2.14
C THR A 130 -18.85 -3.74 1.75
N ALA A 131 -18.73 -4.92 2.36
CA ALA A 131 -17.71 -5.90 1.96
C ALA A 131 -17.85 -6.33 0.49
N LYS A 132 -19.07 -6.52 -0.01
CA LYS A 132 -19.32 -6.80 -1.44
C LYS A 132 -18.96 -5.62 -2.34
N LEU A 133 -19.27 -4.39 -1.92
CA LEU A 133 -18.90 -3.18 -2.65
C LEU A 133 -17.37 -2.99 -2.73
N LEU A 134 -16.63 -3.30 -1.66
CA LEU A 134 -15.16 -3.33 -1.67
C LEU A 134 -14.61 -4.34 -2.69
N VAL A 135 -15.22 -5.53 -2.78
CA VAL A 135 -14.89 -6.53 -3.81
C VAL A 135 -15.17 -5.97 -5.21
N LEU A 136 -16.36 -5.40 -5.42
CA LEU A 136 -16.80 -4.86 -6.72
C LEU A 136 -15.84 -3.77 -7.19
N ASP A 137 -15.59 -2.77 -6.35
CA ASP A 137 -14.75 -1.62 -6.66
C ASP A 137 -13.34 -2.07 -7.05
N THR A 138 -12.73 -2.92 -6.23
CA THR A 138 -11.34 -3.37 -6.42
C THR A 138 -11.18 -4.22 -7.66
N LEU A 139 -12.13 -5.12 -7.96
CA LEU A 139 -12.12 -5.89 -9.22
C LEU A 139 -12.20 -4.96 -10.44
N GLY A 140 -13.03 -3.93 -10.37
CA GLY A 140 -13.09 -2.88 -11.38
C GLY A 140 -11.71 -2.22 -11.57
N VAL A 141 -11.12 -1.71 -10.48
CA VAL A 141 -9.83 -1.01 -10.52
C VAL A 141 -8.70 -1.91 -11.04
N ILE A 142 -8.68 -3.20 -10.65
CA ILE A 142 -7.74 -4.19 -11.22
C ILE A 142 -7.89 -4.27 -12.74
N GLY A 143 -9.12 -4.39 -13.25
CA GLY A 143 -9.36 -4.47 -14.69
C GLY A 143 -8.95 -3.20 -15.44
N ALA A 144 -9.17 -2.03 -14.84
CA ALA A 144 -8.75 -0.74 -15.39
C ALA A 144 -7.22 -0.60 -15.49
N ALA A 145 -6.47 -1.28 -14.63
CA ALA A 145 -5.02 -1.13 -14.51
C ALA A 145 -4.19 -1.79 -15.62
N ASN A 146 -4.83 -2.44 -16.61
CA ASN A 146 -4.14 -3.19 -17.65
C ASN A 146 -3.08 -2.37 -18.42
N SER A 147 -3.36 -1.09 -18.69
CA SER A 147 -2.41 -0.17 -19.34
C SER A 147 -1.64 0.71 -18.35
N ALA A 148 -1.76 0.48 -17.04
CA ALA A 148 -1.10 1.31 -16.04
C ALA A 148 0.43 1.09 -16.08
N PRO A 149 1.22 2.18 -15.97
CA PRO A 149 2.68 2.08 -15.93
C PRO A 149 3.18 1.08 -14.89
N GLY A 150 4.13 0.23 -15.30
CA GLY A 150 4.77 -0.77 -14.45
C GLY A 150 4.07 -2.14 -14.39
N ILE A 151 2.75 -2.21 -14.62
CA ILE A 151 1.98 -3.46 -14.48
C ILE A 151 2.44 -4.54 -15.47
N GLN A 152 2.56 -4.20 -16.75
CA GLN A 152 3.04 -5.14 -17.77
C GLN A 152 4.47 -5.62 -17.51
N ALA A 153 5.34 -4.74 -17.00
CA ALA A 153 6.72 -5.08 -16.67
C ALA A 153 6.80 -6.03 -15.46
N LEU A 154 5.97 -5.81 -14.44
CA LEU A 154 5.82 -6.72 -13.30
C LEU A 154 5.31 -8.09 -13.76
N HIS A 155 4.24 -8.13 -14.55
CA HIS A 155 3.65 -9.38 -15.05
C HIS A 155 4.67 -10.19 -15.86
N ALA A 156 5.35 -9.56 -16.83
CA ALA A 156 6.40 -10.21 -17.60
C ALA A 156 7.53 -10.76 -16.73
N ARG A 157 7.91 -10.04 -15.66
CA ARG A 157 8.91 -10.52 -14.71
C ARG A 157 8.41 -11.75 -13.93
N LEU A 158 7.20 -11.72 -13.39
CA LEU A 158 6.63 -12.85 -12.65
C LEU A 158 6.49 -14.09 -13.55
N GLU A 159 6.01 -13.92 -14.77
CA GLU A 159 5.92 -15.01 -15.76
C GLU A 159 7.27 -15.61 -16.13
N SER A 160 8.35 -14.81 -16.08
CA SER A 160 9.71 -15.32 -16.33
C SER A 160 10.22 -16.23 -15.21
N TRP A 161 9.71 -16.06 -13.98
CA TRP A 161 10.07 -16.89 -12.82
C TRP A 161 9.13 -18.07 -12.62
N GLU A 162 7.84 -17.90 -12.92
CA GLU A 162 6.80 -18.87 -12.63
C GLU A 162 6.02 -19.23 -13.88
N LYS A 163 5.94 -20.53 -14.19
CA LYS A 163 5.27 -21.04 -15.40
C LYS A 163 3.89 -21.65 -15.13
N ALA A 164 3.56 -21.90 -13.87
CA ALA A 164 2.31 -22.52 -13.45
C ALA A 164 2.02 -22.19 -11.98
N GLY A 165 0.80 -22.46 -11.57
CA GLY A 165 0.38 -22.46 -10.18
C GLY A 165 -1.13 -22.56 -10.06
N SER A 166 -1.63 -22.41 -8.83
CA SER A 166 -3.02 -22.63 -8.47
C SER A 166 -3.86 -21.36 -8.45
N ALA A 167 -3.25 -20.18 -8.42
CA ALA A 167 -3.94 -18.89 -8.40
C ALA A 167 -3.71 -18.09 -9.68
N THR A 168 -4.54 -17.08 -9.94
CA THR A 168 -4.59 -16.33 -11.19
C THR A 168 -4.22 -14.85 -10.99
N ALA A 169 -3.22 -14.39 -11.75
CA ALA A 169 -3.10 -12.98 -12.07
C ALA A 169 -4.23 -12.61 -13.04
N LEU A 170 -5.17 -11.77 -12.57
CA LEU A 170 -6.43 -11.48 -13.26
C LEU A 170 -6.19 -10.84 -14.62
N LEU A 171 -5.29 -9.87 -14.68
CA LEU A 171 -4.85 -9.27 -15.93
C LEU A 171 -4.01 -10.27 -16.73
N GLY A 172 -4.50 -10.62 -17.93
CA GLY A 172 -3.90 -11.64 -18.79
C GLY A 172 -4.24 -13.09 -18.41
N LYS A 173 -5.04 -13.30 -17.34
CA LYS A 173 -5.54 -14.63 -16.92
C LYS A 173 -4.44 -15.69 -16.80
N ARG A 174 -3.31 -15.31 -16.20
CA ARG A 174 -2.15 -16.21 -16.07
C ARG A 174 -2.14 -16.88 -14.71
N ARG A 175 -2.03 -18.22 -14.73
CA ARG A 175 -1.86 -18.99 -13.50
C ARG A 175 -0.42 -18.95 -13.01
N MET A 176 -0.26 -18.72 -11.71
CA MET A 176 1.02 -18.59 -11.01
C MET A 176 0.84 -19.01 -9.54
N SER A 177 1.92 -18.98 -8.75
CA SER A 177 1.81 -19.31 -7.32
C SER A 177 0.88 -18.32 -6.61
N PRO A 178 0.20 -18.72 -5.52
CA PRO A 178 -0.68 -17.82 -4.77
C PRO A 178 -0.01 -16.49 -4.34
N PRO A 179 1.23 -16.48 -3.81
CA PRO A 179 1.91 -15.23 -3.47
C PRO A 179 2.16 -14.33 -4.69
N SER A 180 2.47 -14.89 -5.86
CA SER A 180 2.73 -14.11 -7.08
C SER A 180 1.45 -13.60 -7.73
N ALA A 181 0.36 -14.38 -7.69
CA ALA A 181 -0.96 -13.90 -8.10
C ALA A 181 -1.43 -12.73 -7.23
N ALA A 182 -1.25 -12.83 -5.91
CA ALA A 182 -1.55 -11.75 -4.97
C ALA A 182 -0.70 -10.50 -5.24
N LEU A 183 0.60 -10.66 -5.56
CA LEU A 183 1.48 -9.56 -5.96
C LEU A 183 0.97 -8.84 -7.21
N ALA A 184 0.68 -9.59 -8.27
CA ALA A 184 0.20 -9.06 -9.53
C ALA A 184 -1.12 -8.30 -9.35
N ASN A 185 -2.10 -8.92 -8.68
CA ASN A 185 -3.42 -8.36 -8.48
C ASN A 185 -3.40 -7.15 -7.52
N GLY A 186 -2.58 -7.17 -6.46
CA GLY A 186 -2.46 -6.03 -5.54
C GLY A 186 -1.74 -4.84 -6.13
N ALA A 187 -0.73 -5.06 -6.96
CA ALA A 187 -0.11 -3.99 -7.74
C ALA A 187 -1.12 -3.36 -8.71
N ALA A 188 -1.95 -4.17 -9.39
CA ALA A 188 -3.00 -3.69 -10.29
C ALA A 188 -4.07 -2.89 -9.54
N ALA A 189 -4.51 -3.38 -8.38
CA ALA A 189 -5.54 -2.74 -7.56
C ALA A 189 -5.16 -1.31 -7.10
N HIS A 190 -3.88 -1.01 -6.95
CA HIS A 190 -3.41 0.32 -6.53
C HIS A 190 -2.74 1.13 -7.65
N ALA A 191 -2.73 0.62 -8.88
CA ALA A 191 -1.96 1.18 -10.00
C ALA A 191 -2.46 2.55 -10.46
N LEU A 192 -3.74 2.82 -10.25
CA LEU A 192 -4.43 4.01 -10.74
C LEU A 192 -4.81 4.99 -9.64
N ASP A 193 -4.47 4.69 -8.38
CA ASP A 193 -4.89 5.48 -7.22
C ASP A 193 -6.42 5.68 -7.18
N PHE A 194 -7.18 4.65 -7.53
CA PHE A 194 -8.64 4.71 -7.73
C PHE A 194 -9.43 3.76 -6.81
N ASP A 195 -8.72 3.03 -5.96
CA ASP A 195 -9.21 2.10 -4.96
C ASP A 195 -9.82 2.79 -3.73
N ASP A 196 -10.40 1.99 -2.84
CA ASP A 196 -11.01 2.41 -1.58
C ASP A 196 -10.03 3.15 -0.67
N ILE A 197 -10.55 3.92 0.28
CA ILE A 197 -9.76 4.55 1.34
C ILE A 197 -10.58 4.72 2.60
N HIS A 198 -10.00 4.42 3.76
CA HIS A 198 -10.49 4.92 5.03
C HIS A 198 -9.78 6.23 5.34
N ASP A 199 -10.47 7.35 5.17
CA ASP A 199 -9.85 8.69 5.19
C ASP A 199 -9.17 9.02 6.55
N GLU A 200 -9.82 8.76 7.69
CA GLU A 200 -9.21 9.00 9.04
C GLU A 200 -7.99 8.10 9.30
N ALA A 201 -8.12 6.79 9.03
CA ALA A 201 -7.06 5.80 9.21
C ALA A 201 -5.94 5.88 8.15
N ARG A 202 -6.16 6.62 7.06
CA ARG A 202 -5.24 6.79 5.92
C ARG A 202 -4.78 5.46 5.29
N VAL A 203 -5.67 4.47 5.23
CA VAL A 203 -5.38 3.15 4.65
C VAL A 203 -6.22 2.87 3.42
N HIS A 204 -5.60 2.21 2.43
CA HIS A 204 -6.27 1.61 1.28
C HIS A 204 -6.28 0.09 1.47
N THR A 205 -7.42 -0.52 1.76
CA THR A 205 -7.41 -1.88 2.31
C THR A 205 -7.54 -2.94 1.26
N SER A 206 -8.46 -2.76 0.33
CA SER A 206 -8.81 -3.84 -0.60
C SER A 206 -7.69 -4.13 -1.59
N ALA A 207 -6.80 -3.16 -1.85
CA ALA A 207 -5.61 -3.35 -2.68
C ALA A 207 -4.59 -4.36 -2.10
N VAL A 208 -4.68 -4.68 -0.82
CA VAL A 208 -3.89 -5.76 -0.19
C VAL A 208 -4.77 -6.96 0.13
N LEU A 209 -5.92 -6.69 0.75
CA LEU A 209 -6.79 -7.71 1.32
C LEU A 209 -7.43 -8.59 0.24
N LEU A 210 -8.07 -7.98 -0.77
CA LEU A 210 -8.78 -8.76 -1.80
C LEU A 210 -7.82 -9.66 -2.61
N PRO A 211 -6.68 -9.18 -3.12
CA PRO A 211 -5.68 -10.03 -3.79
C PRO A 211 -5.19 -11.19 -2.94
N THR A 212 -4.99 -10.96 -1.63
CA THR A 212 -4.57 -12.00 -0.68
C THR A 212 -5.63 -13.09 -0.56
N LEU A 213 -6.89 -12.69 -0.31
CA LEU A 213 -7.98 -13.63 -0.10
C LEU A 213 -8.37 -14.36 -1.39
N LEU A 214 -8.37 -13.69 -2.55
CA LEU A 214 -8.64 -14.33 -3.84
C LEU A 214 -7.60 -15.40 -4.18
N ALA A 215 -6.31 -15.09 -3.99
CA ALA A 215 -5.25 -16.05 -4.27
C ALA A 215 -5.35 -17.32 -3.40
N ILE A 216 -5.70 -17.15 -2.11
CA ILE A 216 -5.91 -18.27 -1.18
C ILE A 216 -7.21 -19.02 -1.51
N ALA A 217 -8.29 -18.32 -1.80
CA ALA A 217 -9.58 -18.93 -2.13
C ALA A 217 -9.49 -19.79 -3.40
N GLU A 218 -8.78 -19.32 -4.43
CA GLU A 218 -8.54 -20.07 -5.65
C GLU A 218 -7.60 -21.28 -5.43
N ASP A 219 -6.57 -21.12 -4.60
CA ASP A 219 -5.66 -22.21 -4.23
C ASP A 219 -6.38 -23.36 -3.50
N ILE A 220 -7.28 -23.03 -2.57
CA ILE A 220 -8.11 -23.99 -1.84
C ILE A 220 -9.22 -24.56 -2.74
N GLY A 221 -9.76 -23.73 -3.63
CA GLY A 221 -10.76 -24.11 -4.64
C GLY A 221 -12.15 -24.48 -4.11
N SER A 222 -12.42 -24.26 -2.82
CA SER A 222 -13.68 -24.67 -2.15
C SER A 222 -14.16 -23.67 -1.09
N ILE A 223 -13.78 -22.40 -1.23
CA ILE A 223 -14.17 -21.33 -0.31
C ILE A 223 -15.52 -20.75 -0.74
N GLY A 224 -16.52 -20.87 0.12
CA GLY A 224 -17.84 -20.28 -0.08
C GLY A 224 -17.86 -18.77 0.19
N GLY A 225 -18.87 -18.11 -0.37
CA GLY A 225 -19.02 -16.66 -0.34
C GLY A 225 -19.16 -16.05 1.06
N ARG A 226 -19.87 -16.73 1.97
CA ARG A 226 -20.03 -16.27 3.36
C ARG A 226 -18.71 -16.24 4.12
N ASP A 227 -17.90 -17.30 4.00
CA ASP A 227 -16.56 -17.37 4.61
C ASP A 227 -15.66 -16.25 4.06
N PHE A 228 -15.75 -16.00 2.75
CA PHE A 228 -14.99 -14.94 2.08
C PHE A 228 -15.40 -13.53 2.51
N ILE A 229 -16.71 -13.23 2.56
CA ILE A 229 -17.24 -11.94 3.02
C ILE A 229 -16.83 -11.69 4.47
N LEU A 230 -16.90 -12.70 5.33
CA LEU A 230 -16.46 -12.58 6.72
C LEU A 230 -14.97 -12.26 6.82
N ALA A 231 -14.12 -12.89 6.00
CA ALA A 231 -12.70 -12.56 5.95
C ALA A 231 -12.44 -11.14 5.42
N MET A 232 -13.18 -10.69 4.39
CA MET A 232 -13.12 -9.31 3.88
C MET A 232 -13.50 -8.29 4.97
N ALA A 233 -14.62 -8.50 5.67
CA ALA A 233 -15.07 -7.60 6.74
C ALA A 233 -14.07 -7.53 7.89
N VAL A 234 -13.60 -8.68 8.40
CA VAL A 234 -12.62 -8.74 9.50
C VAL A 234 -11.29 -8.11 9.10
N GLY A 235 -10.79 -8.38 7.88
CA GLY A 235 -9.55 -7.77 7.40
C GLY A 235 -9.66 -6.25 7.26
N ALA A 236 -10.76 -5.76 6.69
CA ALA A 236 -11.01 -4.33 6.53
C ALA A 236 -11.11 -3.60 7.87
N GLU A 237 -11.79 -4.23 8.84
CA GLU A 237 -11.93 -3.74 10.20
C GLU A 237 -10.58 -3.62 10.91
N ILE A 238 -9.77 -4.69 10.89
CA ILE A 238 -8.45 -4.69 11.51
C ILE A 238 -7.54 -3.63 10.87
N ASN A 239 -7.58 -3.48 9.54
CA ASN A 239 -6.71 -2.52 8.86
C ASN A 239 -7.05 -1.07 9.22
N ALA A 240 -8.34 -0.73 9.25
CA ALA A 240 -8.81 0.58 9.66
C ALA A 240 -8.38 0.85 11.11
N ARG A 241 -8.65 -0.09 12.02
CA ARG A 241 -8.30 0.04 13.44
C ARG A 241 -6.80 0.15 13.71
N LEU A 242 -5.96 -0.56 12.94
CA LEU A 242 -4.51 -0.37 12.98
C LEU A 242 -4.14 1.06 12.57
N GLY A 243 -4.69 1.58 11.49
CA GLY A 243 -4.44 2.98 11.07
C GLY A 243 -4.94 4.02 12.09
N LEU A 244 -6.09 3.77 12.71
CA LEU A 244 -6.64 4.64 13.76
C LEU A 244 -5.82 4.61 15.06
N ALA A 245 -5.30 3.44 15.43
CA ALA A 245 -4.38 3.31 16.56
C ALA A 245 -3.01 3.93 16.25
N CYS A 246 -2.54 3.84 15.00
CA CYS A 246 -1.23 4.27 14.53
C CYS A 246 -1.34 5.52 13.62
N PHE A 247 -1.93 6.57 14.17
CA PHE A 247 -2.36 7.77 13.42
C PHE A 247 -1.22 8.57 12.75
N ASN A 248 0.04 8.37 13.17
CA ASN A 248 1.22 9.11 12.70
C ASN A 248 2.13 8.31 11.72
N CYS A 249 1.71 7.13 11.27
CA CYS A 249 2.52 6.20 10.47
C CYS A 249 3.27 6.84 9.28
N LEU A 250 2.57 7.70 8.51
CA LEU A 250 3.15 8.42 7.36
C LEU A 250 4.27 9.38 7.78
N ASP A 251 4.09 10.10 8.88
CA ASP A 251 5.07 11.07 9.38
C ASP A 251 6.32 10.37 9.94
N HIS A 252 6.19 9.11 10.38
CA HIS A 252 7.33 8.27 10.74
C HIS A 252 8.06 7.67 9.53
N GLY A 253 7.55 7.88 8.32
CA GLY A 253 8.16 7.49 7.04
C GLY A 253 7.67 6.14 6.48
N TRP A 254 6.63 5.55 7.08
CA TRP A 254 6.06 4.29 6.65
C TRP A 254 4.79 4.49 5.83
N HIS A 255 4.53 3.61 4.87
CA HIS A 255 3.28 3.64 4.13
C HIS A 255 2.23 2.77 4.85
N PRO A 256 1.15 3.35 5.40
CA PRO A 256 0.17 2.65 6.23
C PRO A 256 -0.53 1.51 5.48
N THR A 257 -0.93 1.72 4.22
CA THR A 257 -1.48 0.65 3.36
C THR A 257 -0.62 -0.60 3.33
N MET A 258 0.71 -0.47 3.22
CA MET A 258 1.59 -1.64 3.15
C MET A 258 1.81 -2.23 4.53
N LEU A 259 2.15 -1.38 5.50
CA LEU A 259 2.53 -1.78 6.85
C LEU A 259 1.36 -2.46 7.58
N PHE A 260 0.17 -1.85 7.56
CA PHE A 260 -1.01 -2.40 8.21
C PHE A 260 -1.71 -3.45 7.34
N GLY A 261 -1.71 -3.25 6.02
CA GLY A 261 -2.36 -4.15 5.07
C GLY A 261 -1.81 -5.57 5.12
N VAL A 262 -0.48 -5.75 5.25
CA VAL A 262 0.11 -7.09 5.37
C VAL A 262 -0.35 -7.81 6.64
N MET A 263 -0.44 -7.09 7.76
CA MET A 263 -0.84 -7.65 9.06
C MET A 263 -2.33 -8.01 9.10
N SER A 264 -3.19 -7.08 8.69
CA SER A 264 -4.64 -7.29 8.64
C SER A 264 -5.02 -8.39 7.64
N SER A 265 -4.39 -8.40 6.46
CA SER A 265 -4.64 -9.42 5.44
C SER A 265 -4.14 -10.80 5.86
N ALA A 266 -3.03 -10.90 6.60
CA ALA A 266 -2.56 -12.19 7.12
C ALA A 266 -3.50 -12.76 8.19
N VAL A 267 -4.06 -11.92 9.07
CA VAL A 267 -5.07 -12.36 10.05
C VAL A 267 -6.34 -12.84 9.34
N ALA A 268 -6.84 -12.06 8.38
CA ALA A 268 -8.02 -12.43 7.58
C ALA A 268 -7.81 -13.72 6.77
N ALA A 269 -6.62 -13.89 6.19
CA ALA A 269 -6.24 -15.07 5.43
C ALA A 269 -6.08 -16.32 6.30
N ALA A 270 -5.43 -16.22 7.47
CA ALA A 270 -5.34 -17.33 8.43
C ALA A 270 -6.74 -17.76 8.90
N ARG A 271 -7.64 -16.80 9.10
CA ARG A 271 -9.06 -17.07 9.36
C ARG A 271 -9.75 -17.78 8.20
N LEU A 272 -9.54 -17.34 6.95
CA LEU A 272 -10.11 -18.00 5.77
C LEU A 272 -9.59 -19.44 5.62
N LEU A 273 -8.34 -19.68 6.03
CA LEU A 273 -7.72 -21.01 6.14
C LEU A 273 -8.23 -21.86 7.32
N LYS A 274 -9.18 -21.33 8.12
CA LYS A 274 -9.77 -21.95 9.31
C LYS A 274 -8.73 -22.27 10.40
N CYS A 275 -7.68 -21.44 10.49
CA CYS A 275 -6.71 -21.51 11.56
C CYS A 275 -7.33 -21.12 12.92
N ASP A 276 -6.83 -21.69 14.00
CA ASP A 276 -7.18 -21.26 15.35
C ASP A 276 -6.50 -19.94 15.73
N ALA A 277 -6.80 -19.41 16.92
CA ALA A 277 -6.24 -18.15 17.40
C ALA A 277 -4.71 -18.18 17.55
N ALA A 278 -4.12 -19.34 17.90
CA ALA A 278 -2.68 -19.46 18.10
C ALA A 278 -1.92 -19.43 16.76
N THR A 279 -2.43 -20.16 15.76
CA THR A 279 -1.90 -20.13 14.40
C THR A 279 -2.13 -18.77 13.75
N THR A 280 -3.28 -18.13 13.98
CA THR A 280 -3.57 -16.77 13.51
C THR A 280 -2.62 -15.74 14.11
N LEU A 281 -2.28 -15.87 15.40
CA LEU A 281 -1.24 -15.06 16.05
C LEU A 281 0.13 -15.28 15.41
N GLY A 282 0.46 -16.52 15.06
CA GLY A 282 1.67 -16.84 14.29
C GLY A 282 1.70 -16.12 12.94
N ALA A 283 0.57 -16.10 12.21
CA ALA A 283 0.45 -15.41 10.93
C ALA A 283 0.63 -13.89 11.08
N LEU A 284 0.01 -13.27 12.09
CA LEU A 284 0.23 -11.86 12.43
C LEU A 284 1.71 -11.57 12.72
N GLY A 285 2.36 -12.44 13.49
CA GLY A 285 3.79 -12.33 13.79
C GLY A 285 4.67 -12.40 12.54
N PHE A 286 4.43 -13.37 11.66
CA PHE A 286 5.14 -13.45 10.38
C PHE A 286 4.91 -12.24 9.51
N ALA A 287 3.67 -11.76 9.44
CA ALA A 287 3.31 -10.59 8.67
C ALA A 287 4.05 -9.35 9.16
N HIS A 288 4.15 -9.13 10.47
CA HIS A 288 4.95 -8.04 11.05
C HIS A 288 6.43 -8.15 10.65
N HIS A 289 6.99 -9.36 10.67
CA HIS A 289 8.38 -9.59 10.25
C HIS A 289 8.63 -9.33 8.76
N LEU A 290 7.61 -9.55 7.91
CA LEU A 290 7.65 -9.28 6.47
C LEU A 290 7.17 -7.87 6.11
N ALA A 291 6.75 -7.07 7.10
CA ALA A 291 6.17 -5.77 6.87
C ALA A 291 7.23 -4.79 6.37
N SER A 292 6.91 -4.09 5.29
CA SER A 292 7.79 -3.15 4.62
C SER A 292 6.98 -2.05 3.96
N GLY A 293 7.65 -1.03 3.44
CA GLY A 293 7.00 0.01 2.64
C GLY A 293 7.34 1.42 3.11
N SER A 294 8.25 2.09 2.40
CA SER A 294 8.61 3.47 2.67
C SER A 294 7.66 4.47 2.01
N ALA A 295 7.31 5.52 2.75
CA ALA A 295 6.58 6.67 2.24
C ALA A 295 7.38 7.50 1.20
N GLN A 296 8.70 7.28 1.07
CA GLN A 296 9.54 7.96 0.08
C GLN A 296 9.01 7.81 -1.35
N SER A 297 8.40 6.66 -1.65
CA SER A 297 7.79 6.40 -2.96
C SER A 297 6.69 7.40 -3.35
N ILE A 298 5.97 7.95 -2.35
CA ILE A 298 4.96 9.00 -2.56
C ILE A 298 5.66 10.32 -2.90
N LEU A 299 6.71 10.67 -2.14
CA LEU A 299 7.46 11.92 -2.32
C LEU A 299 8.15 12.00 -3.69
N ASP A 300 8.72 10.88 -4.15
CA ASP A 300 9.42 10.79 -5.43
C ASP A 300 8.46 10.59 -6.63
N GLY A 301 7.17 10.32 -6.37
CA GLY A 301 6.22 9.92 -7.42
C GLY A 301 6.61 8.59 -8.09
N ALA A 302 7.27 7.70 -7.35
CA ALA A 302 7.82 6.45 -7.88
C ALA A 302 6.75 5.38 -8.08
N LEU A 303 6.95 4.51 -9.09
CA LEU A 303 6.05 3.37 -9.36
C LEU A 303 5.90 2.42 -8.16
N THR A 304 6.89 2.37 -7.27
CA THR A 304 6.84 1.53 -6.07
C THR A 304 5.69 1.89 -5.12
N LYS A 305 5.15 3.11 -5.16
CA LYS A 305 3.90 3.46 -4.45
C LYS A 305 2.76 2.53 -4.88
N ARG A 306 2.64 2.31 -6.19
CA ARG A 306 1.61 1.48 -6.82
C ARG A 306 1.86 -0.02 -6.64
N LEU A 307 3.12 -0.45 -6.70
CA LEU A 307 3.49 -1.86 -6.56
C LEU A 307 3.49 -2.34 -5.11
N GLY A 308 3.66 -1.41 -4.15
CA GLY A 308 3.76 -1.65 -2.72
C GLY A 308 2.68 -2.58 -2.14
N PRO A 309 1.39 -2.29 -2.35
CA PRO A 309 0.30 -3.16 -1.89
C PRO A 309 0.38 -4.60 -2.41
N GLY A 310 0.89 -4.81 -3.62
CA GLY A 310 1.17 -6.14 -4.14
C GLY A 310 2.23 -6.89 -3.33
N PHE A 311 3.31 -6.21 -2.93
CA PHE A 311 4.33 -6.83 -2.06
C PHE A 311 3.75 -7.18 -0.69
N ALA A 312 2.90 -6.31 -0.12
CA ALA A 312 2.18 -6.60 1.11
C ALA A 312 1.24 -7.81 0.96
N ALA A 313 0.49 -7.91 -0.14
CA ALA A 313 -0.41 -9.02 -0.41
C ALA A 313 0.34 -10.35 -0.54
N ARG A 314 1.45 -10.35 -1.29
CA ARG A 314 2.37 -11.49 -1.38
C ARG A 314 2.83 -11.96 0.00
N SER A 315 3.28 -11.02 0.83
CA SER A 315 3.77 -11.30 2.17
C SER A 315 2.67 -11.84 3.08
N ALA A 316 1.43 -11.36 2.96
CA ALA A 316 0.29 -11.83 3.73
C ALA A 316 -0.08 -13.29 3.37
N VAL A 317 -0.08 -13.64 2.08
CA VAL A 317 -0.26 -15.03 1.62
C VAL A 317 0.82 -15.94 2.21
N MET A 318 2.09 -15.53 2.12
CA MET A 318 3.22 -16.28 2.68
C MET A 318 3.10 -16.46 4.20
N ALA A 319 2.83 -15.37 4.93
CA ALA A 319 2.71 -15.39 6.39
C ALA A 319 1.61 -16.36 6.86
N SER A 320 0.46 -16.36 6.18
CA SER A 320 -0.69 -17.17 6.54
C SER A 320 -0.45 -18.67 6.30
N TYR A 321 0.10 -19.03 5.15
CA TYR A 321 0.44 -20.43 4.86
C TYR A 321 1.58 -20.95 5.73
N LEU A 322 2.65 -20.17 5.93
CA LEU A 322 3.77 -20.60 6.77
C LEU A 322 3.34 -20.82 8.23
N ALA A 323 2.48 -19.95 8.76
CA ALA A 323 1.92 -20.14 10.09
C ALA A 323 1.02 -21.39 10.16
N ARG A 324 0.13 -21.59 9.17
CA ARG A 324 -0.72 -22.79 9.07
C ARG A 324 0.10 -24.07 9.04
N ASP A 325 1.24 -24.03 8.35
CA ASP A 325 2.14 -25.18 8.18
C ASP A 325 3.07 -25.39 9.41
N GLY A 326 2.86 -24.63 10.50
CA GLY A 326 3.46 -24.87 11.81
C GLY A 326 4.74 -24.08 12.08
N LEU A 327 5.14 -23.16 11.21
CA LEU A 327 6.22 -22.23 11.53
C LEU A 327 5.69 -21.17 12.51
N SER A 328 6.59 -20.63 13.35
CA SER A 328 6.22 -19.63 14.38
C SER A 328 6.69 -18.22 14.03
N GLY A 329 5.79 -17.25 14.20
CA GLY A 329 6.08 -15.82 14.19
C GLY A 329 6.14 -15.23 15.60
N PRO A 330 6.64 -13.99 15.78
CA PRO A 330 6.62 -13.29 17.06
C PRO A 330 5.20 -13.12 17.63
N HIS A 331 4.99 -13.50 18.88
CA HIS A 331 3.67 -13.48 19.54
C HIS A 331 3.23 -12.11 20.07
N ARG A 332 4.14 -11.12 20.08
CA ARG A 332 3.87 -9.73 20.50
C ARG A 332 4.19 -8.76 19.35
N ALA A 333 3.61 -9.05 18.19
CA ALA A 333 3.85 -8.34 16.93
C ALA A 333 3.47 -6.86 16.99
N ILE A 334 2.46 -6.52 17.80
CA ILE A 334 1.95 -5.15 17.93
C ILE A 334 2.61 -4.44 19.12
N GLU A 335 2.45 -5.00 20.32
CA GLU A 335 2.80 -4.35 21.58
C GLU A 335 4.21 -4.68 22.11
N GLY A 336 4.94 -5.58 21.45
CA GLY A 336 6.26 -6.01 21.92
C GLY A 336 7.32 -4.90 21.85
N ARG A 337 8.45 -5.10 22.55
CA ARG A 337 9.60 -4.16 22.53
C ARG A 337 10.14 -3.86 21.13
N ALA A 338 10.00 -4.82 20.21
CA ALA A 338 10.31 -4.68 18.79
C ALA A 338 9.05 -4.86 17.92
N GLY A 339 7.87 -4.69 18.49
CA GLY A 339 6.59 -4.74 17.80
C GLY A 339 6.22 -3.40 17.19
N LEU A 340 5.14 -3.39 16.40
CA LEU A 340 4.63 -2.27 15.62
C LEU A 340 4.68 -0.93 16.38
N PHE A 341 4.09 -0.90 17.57
CA PHE A 341 3.89 0.35 18.32
C PHE A 341 5.19 1.02 18.71
N LEU A 342 6.21 0.24 19.08
CA LEU A 342 7.49 0.79 19.53
C LEU A 342 8.48 0.94 18.37
N LEU A 343 8.57 -0.06 17.49
CA LEU A 343 9.58 -0.11 16.43
C LEU A 343 9.24 0.85 15.28
N GLN A 344 8.02 0.79 14.75
CA GLN A 344 7.63 1.58 13.59
C GLN A 344 6.94 2.89 14.00
N GLU A 345 6.05 2.84 15.00
CA GLU A 345 5.21 3.98 15.42
C GLU A 345 5.80 4.78 16.60
N ARG A 346 7.00 4.42 17.07
CA ARG A 346 7.80 5.19 18.05
C ARG A 346 7.05 5.53 19.35
N GLY A 347 6.07 4.73 19.72
CA GLY A 347 5.21 4.90 20.90
C GLY A 347 4.08 5.92 20.76
N GLU A 348 3.91 6.55 19.59
CA GLU A 348 2.85 7.54 19.32
C GLU A 348 1.61 6.84 18.79
N VAL A 349 0.90 6.16 19.69
CA VAL A 349 -0.24 5.29 19.35
C VAL A 349 -1.41 5.48 20.31
N ILE A 350 -2.60 5.05 19.88
CA ILE A 350 -3.82 4.98 20.70
C ILE A 350 -4.27 3.51 20.75
N PRO A 351 -3.66 2.66 21.61
CA PRO A 351 -3.87 1.21 21.59
C PRO A 351 -5.34 0.78 21.70
N ALA A 352 -6.14 1.53 22.44
CA ALA A 352 -7.55 1.24 22.68
C ALA A 352 -8.38 1.19 21.37
N ARG A 353 -8.04 2.01 20.36
CA ARG A 353 -8.72 2.02 19.05
C ARG A 353 -8.67 0.65 18.35
N LEU A 354 -7.71 -0.20 18.71
CA LEU A 354 -7.56 -1.50 18.08
C LEU A 354 -8.65 -2.51 18.48
N LEU A 355 -9.19 -2.45 19.70
CA LEU A 355 -10.14 -3.45 20.21
C LEU A 355 -11.47 -2.87 20.72
N ASP A 356 -11.52 -1.57 21.06
CA ASP A 356 -12.74 -0.97 21.60
C ASP A 356 -13.89 -1.05 20.59
N GLY A 357 -14.97 -1.76 20.95
CA GLY A 357 -16.11 -1.99 20.06
C GLY A 357 -15.83 -2.96 18.90
N PHE A 358 -14.72 -3.72 18.90
CA PHE A 358 -14.41 -4.66 17.80
C PHE A 358 -15.54 -5.68 17.62
N GLY A 359 -16.04 -5.80 16.38
CA GLY A 359 -17.17 -6.67 16.05
C GLY A 359 -18.55 -6.10 16.39
N GLN A 360 -18.63 -4.88 16.94
CA GLN A 360 -19.87 -4.17 17.25
C GLN A 360 -19.94 -2.84 16.51
N ASP A 361 -18.91 -2.01 16.68
CA ASP A 361 -18.72 -0.72 16.01
C ASP A 361 -17.80 -0.91 14.80
N TRP A 362 -18.39 -1.07 13.63
CA TRP A 362 -17.67 -1.46 12.42
C TRP A 362 -17.08 -0.25 11.68
N GLU A 363 -15.75 -0.12 11.71
CA GLU A 363 -14.98 0.86 10.93
C GLU A 363 -15.05 0.59 9.42
N VAL A 364 -15.33 -0.65 8.99
CA VAL A 364 -15.51 -0.96 7.56
C VAL A 364 -16.60 -0.11 6.89
N LEU A 365 -17.61 0.35 7.63
CA LEU A 365 -18.68 1.23 7.12
C LEU A 365 -18.21 2.65 6.81
N LYS A 366 -17.02 3.04 7.29
CA LYS A 366 -16.43 4.38 7.07
C LYS A 366 -15.45 4.41 5.90
N TYR A 367 -15.27 3.31 5.17
CA TYR A 367 -14.50 3.32 3.94
C TYR A 367 -15.22 4.13 2.86
N GLY A 368 -14.45 5.03 2.24
CA GLY A 368 -14.86 5.75 1.07
C GLY A 368 -14.44 5.04 -0.22
N PHE A 369 -15.20 5.28 -1.28
CA PHE A 369 -14.90 4.85 -2.64
C PHE A 369 -14.56 6.06 -3.48
N LYS A 370 -13.36 6.07 -4.06
CA LYS A 370 -12.93 7.17 -4.92
C LYS A 370 -13.84 7.31 -6.14
N ALA A 371 -14.42 8.49 -6.32
CA ALA A 371 -15.22 8.84 -7.51
C ALA A 371 -14.35 9.09 -8.75
N PHE A 372 -13.12 9.57 -8.53
CA PHE A 372 -12.17 9.95 -9.58
C PHE A 372 -10.83 9.21 -9.43
N PRO A 373 -10.17 8.81 -10.55
CA PRO A 373 -8.92 8.02 -10.54
C PRO A 373 -7.67 8.88 -10.28
N CYS A 374 -7.65 9.55 -9.14
CA CYS A 374 -6.58 10.47 -8.74
C CYS A 374 -6.47 10.60 -7.21
N CYS A 375 -5.48 11.38 -6.76
CA CYS A 375 -5.26 11.67 -5.36
C CYS A 375 -6.54 12.17 -4.69
N ARG A 376 -6.82 11.63 -3.49
CA ARG A 376 -8.01 11.99 -2.69
C ARG A 376 -8.09 13.49 -2.42
N CYS A 377 -6.96 14.17 -2.27
CA CYS A 377 -6.83 15.62 -2.08
C CYS A 377 -7.38 16.47 -3.25
N CYS A 378 -7.60 15.88 -4.43
CA CYS A 378 -8.17 16.55 -5.59
C CYS A 378 -9.71 16.46 -5.67
N HIS A 379 -10.36 15.57 -4.90
CA HIS A 379 -11.75 15.16 -5.17
C HIS A 379 -12.75 16.29 -4.95
N SER A 380 -12.64 17.06 -3.86
CA SER A 380 -13.51 18.22 -3.63
C SER A 380 -13.33 19.29 -4.70
N THR A 381 -12.09 19.52 -5.13
CA THR A 381 -11.78 20.43 -6.22
C THR A 381 -12.42 19.98 -7.55
N ILE A 382 -12.41 18.68 -7.85
CA ILE A 382 -13.10 18.12 -9.02
C ILE A 382 -14.60 18.35 -8.93
N ASP A 383 -15.22 18.02 -7.80
CA ASP A 383 -16.66 18.20 -7.63
C ASP A 383 -17.07 19.68 -7.82
N LEU A 384 -16.29 20.61 -7.27
CA LEU A 384 -16.52 22.05 -7.49
C LEU A 384 -16.38 22.45 -8.96
N GLY A 385 -15.40 21.90 -9.70
CA GLY A 385 -15.30 22.11 -11.14
C GLY A 385 -16.52 21.58 -11.92
N LEU A 386 -17.03 20.40 -11.54
CA LEU A 386 -18.25 19.82 -12.12
C LEU A 386 -19.49 20.67 -11.80
N GLN A 387 -19.58 21.20 -10.57
CA GLN A 387 -20.64 22.14 -10.19
C GLN A 387 -20.61 23.41 -11.05
N VAL A 388 -19.44 24.00 -11.26
CA VAL A 388 -19.27 25.19 -12.10
C VAL A 388 -19.63 24.89 -13.56
N ASN A 389 -19.20 23.74 -14.10
CA ASN A 389 -19.58 23.30 -15.43
C ASN A 389 -21.11 23.14 -15.58
N ARG A 390 -21.78 22.53 -14.59
CA ARG A 390 -23.26 22.36 -14.56
C ARG A 390 -24.01 23.70 -14.54
N ARG A 391 -23.41 24.77 -14.01
CA ARG A 391 -23.97 26.14 -14.07
C ARG A 391 -23.80 26.79 -15.45
N GLY A 392 -23.19 26.10 -16.41
CA GLY A 392 -23.01 26.56 -17.79
C GLY A 392 -21.81 27.49 -18.00
N ILE A 393 -20.97 27.70 -16.97
CA ILE A 393 -19.77 28.53 -17.09
C ILE A 393 -18.76 27.83 -18.00
N LYS A 394 -18.35 28.53 -19.06
CA LYS A 394 -17.38 28.04 -20.03
C LYS A 394 -15.97 28.51 -19.68
N PRO A 395 -14.92 27.69 -19.94
CA PRO A 395 -13.55 28.07 -19.65
C PRO A 395 -13.14 29.42 -20.25
N GLU A 396 -13.64 29.80 -21.41
CA GLU A 396 -13.28 31.06 -22.11
C GLU A 396 -13.78 32.29 -21.33
N GLN A 397 -14.79 32.12 -20.48
CA GLN A 397 -15.35 33.19 -19.66
C GLN A 397 -14.53 33.45 -18.39
N VAL A 398 -13.55 32.60 -18.06
CA VAL A 398 -12.81 32.66 -16.80
C VAL A 398 -11.45 33.33 -17.00
N ARG A 399 -11.18 34.44 -16.31
CA ARG A 399 -9.89 35.17 -16.38
C ARG A 399 -8.86 34.62 -15.41
N GLY A 400 -9.28 34.17 -14.23
CA GLY A 400 -8.40 33.62 -13.21
C GLY A 400 -9.16 32.70 -12.25
N ILE A 401 -8.47 31.73 -11.69
CA ILE A 401 -9.04 30.74 -10.76
C ILE A 401 -8.16 30.70 -9.50
N ARG A 402 -8.79 30.76 -8.33
CA ARG A 402 -8.15 30.51 -7.03
C ARG A 402 -8.81 29.31 -6.38
N ILE A 403 -8.01 28.33 -5.96
CA ILE A 403 -8.46 27.12 -5.26
C ILE A 403 -7.86 27.15 -3.85
N TRP A 404 -8.68 27.29 -2.83
CA TRP A 404 -8.30 27.31 -1.42
C TRP A 404 -8.46 25.92 -0.81
N GLN A 405 -7.40 25.42 -0.19
CA GLN A 405 -7.34 24.07 0.38
C GLN A 405 -6.62 24.05 1.75
N PRO A 406 -6.92 23.05 2.60
CA PRO A 406 -6.19 22.83 3.84
C PRO A 406 -4.72 22.43 3.60
N ALA A 407 -3.89 22.55 4.63
CA ALA A 407 -2.44 22.41 4.52
C ALA A 407 -1.96 21.09 3.90
N VAL A 408 -2.57 19.96 4.29
CA VAL A 408 -2.25 18.65 3.72
C VAL A 408 -2.53 18.59 2.22
N ASN A 409 -3.72 19.03 1.78
CA ASN A 409 -4.11 19.03 0.37
C ASN A 409 -3.22 19.99 -0.44
N PHE A 410 -2.99 21.20 0.06
CA PHE A 410 -2.14 22.19 -0.59
C PHE A 410 -0.71 21.66 -0.81
N ARG A 411 -0.10 21.03 0.20
CA ARG A 411 1.25 20.46 0.07
C ARG A 411 1.32 19.28 -0.90
N THR A 412 0.25 18.47 -0.97
CA THR A 412 0.23 17.27 -1.81
C THR A 412 -0.12 17.56 -3.26
N VAL A 413 -1.06 18.48 -3.53
CA VAL A 413 -1.61 18.68 -4.89
C VAL A 413 -1.65 20.14 -5.37
N GLY A 414 -1.10 21.08 -4.58
CA GLY A 414 -1.15 22.52 -4.85
C GLY A 414 -0.05 23.06 -5.77
N ALA A 415 0.89 22.22 -6.22
CA ALA A 415 1.93 22.64 -7.15
C ALA A 415 1.34 23.08 -8.51
N PRO A 416 1.98 23.99 -9.26
CA PRO A 416 1.58 24.31 -10.63
C PRO A 416 1.57 23.08 -11.54
N TYR A 417 0.63 23.03 -12.49
CA TYR A 417 0.62 21.98 -13.50
C TYR A 417 1.61 22.30 -14.62
N GLU A 418 2.37 21.30 -15.05
CA GLU A 418 3.41 21.41 -16.09
C GLU A 418 3.12 20.31 -17.12
N ALA A 419 2.40 20.66 -18.18
CA ALA A 419 1.86 19.70 -19.16
C ALA A 419 2.98 18.99 -19.94
N GLU A 420 4.06 19.72 -20.21
CA GLU A 420 5.31 19.32 -20.84
C GLU A 420 6.07 18.22 -20.10
N ARG A 421 5.76 17.96 -18.82
CA ARG A 421 6.27 16.76 -18.12
C ARG A 421 5.67 15.47 -18.68
N ASP A 422 4.51 15.55 -19.34
CA ASP A 422 3.75 14.43 -19.90
C ASP A 422 3.65 13.26 -18.91
N SER A 423 3.38 13.56 -17.65
CA SER A 423 3.42 12.60 -16.54
C SER A 423 2.02 12.34 -15.98
N VAL A 424 1.57 11.08 -16.09
CA VAL A 424 0.29 10.62 -15.52
C VAL A 424 0.24 10.86 -14.02
N VAL A 425 1.34 10.63 -13.30
CA VAL A 425 1.42 10.87 -11.85
C VAL A 425 1.23 12.34 -11.54
N HIS A 426 1.89 13.23 -12.31
CA HIS A 426 1.74 14.68 -12.13
C HIS A 426 0.28 15.10 -12.30
N ALA A 427 -0.41 14.61 -13.32
CA ALA A 427 -1.83 14.88 -13.53
C ALA A 427 -2.72 14.36 -12.38
N GLN A 428 -2.46 13.15 -11.88
CA GLN A 428 -3.23 12.54 -10.78
C GLN A 428 -3.03 13.23 -9.42
N PHE A 429 -1.95 13.98 -9.24
CA PHE A 429 -1.59 14.66 -7.99
C PHE A 429 -1.55 16.19 -8.19
N ASN A 430 -2.45 16.74 -9.03
CA ASN A 430 -2.51 18.17 -9.28
C ASN A 430 -3.94 18.71 -9.28
N ALA A 431 -4.26 19.59 -8.34
CA ALA A 431 -5.60 20.15 -8.17
C ALA A 431 -5.99 21.09 -9.32
N ALA A 432 -5.05 21.85 -9.88
CA ALA A 432 -5.33 22.76 -11.00
C ALA A 432 -5.72 21.99 -12.27
N TYR A 433 -4.97 20.93 -12.60
CA TYR A 433 -5.30 20.02 -13.70
C TYR A 433 -6.68 19.38 -13.51
N CYS A 434 -6.93 18.84 -12.32
CA CYS A 434 -8.17 18.15 -11.99
C CYS A 434 -9.38 19.08 -12.06
N PHE A 435 -9.25 20.31 -11.55
CA PHE A 435 -10.28 21.35 -11.69
C PHE A 435 -10.53 21.71 -13.15
N ALA A 436 -9.46 21.92 -13.93
CA ALA A 436 -9.54 22.29 -15.33
C ALA A 436 -10.29 21.23 -16.15
N ARG A 437 -9.99 19.95 -15.91
CA ARG A 437 -10.71 18.81 -16.49
C ARG A 437 -12.19 18.84 -16.17
N ALA A 438 -12.53 18.95 -14.89
CA ALA A 438 -13.91 19.00 -14.44
C ALA A 438 -14.69 20.17 -15.04
N LEU A 439 -14.08 21.35 -15.08
CA LEU A 439 -14.67 22.56 -15.65
C LEU A 439 -14.87 22.46 -17.17
N HIS A 440 -13.87 21.96 -17.89
CA HIS A 440 -13.90 21.90 -19.36
C HIS A 440 -14.79 20.77 -19.87
N ASP A 441 -14.56 19.55 -19.38
CA ASP A 441 -15.18 18.33 -19.92
C ASP A 441 -16.55 18.03 -19.30
N GLY A 442 -16.83 18.58 -18.10
CA GLY A 442 -18.01 18.21 -17.32
C GLY A 442 -17.97 16.77 -16.79
N ALA A 443 -16.81 16.11 -16.88
CA ALA A 443 -16.55 14.78 -16.37
C ALA A 443 -15.05 14.60 -16.08
N VAL A 444 -14.71 13.73 -15.13
CA VAL A 444 -13.34 13.28 -14.87
C VAL A 444 -13.37 11.77 -14.74
N ASP A 445 -12.68 11.06 -15.64
CA ASP A 445 -12.67 9.60 -15.69
C ASP A 445 -11.25 9.05 -15.95
N LEU A 446 -11.14 7.74 -16.19
CA LEU A 446 -9.86 7.09 -16.49
C LEU A 446 -9.13 7.70 -17.71
N ARG A 447 -9.89 8.14 -18.72
CA ARG A 447 -9.34 8.73 -19.96
C ARG A 447 -8.75 10.10 -19.70
N SER A 448 -9.28 10.83 -18.72
CA SER A 448 -8.73 12.13 -18.32
C SER A 448 -7.24 12.04 -18.01
N PHE A 449 -6.76 10.95 -17.40
CA PHE A 449 -5.36 10.78 -16.98
C PHE A 449 -4.50 9.98 -17.96
N GLN A 450 -4.98 9.72 -19.19
CA GLN A 450 -4.21 9.02 -20.23
C GLN A 450 -3.42 9.99 -21.12
N ARG A 451 -2.55 9.45 -21.96
CA ARG A 451 -1.93 10.23 -23.04
C ARG A 451 -2.75 10.07 -24.32
N PRO A 452 -2.91 11.12 -25.14
CA PRO A 452 -2.32 12.46 -25.00
C PRO A 452 -3.09 13.43 -24.09
N GLN A 453 -4.17 12.97 -23.45
CA GLN A 453 -5.11 13.76 -22.65
C GLN A 453 -4.46 14.62 -21.55
N ILE A 454 -3.43 14.13 -20.87
CA ILE A 454 -2.70 14.89 -19.84
C ILE A 454 -1.95 16.10 -20.39
N SER A 455 -1.67 16.13 -21.69
CA SER A 455 -0.89 17.17 -22.36
C SER A 455 -1.77 18.05 -23.26
N ASP A 456 -3.08 18.03 -23.07
CA ASP A 456 -4.04 18.82 -23.85
C ASP A 456 -3.80 20.34 -23.65
N PRO A 457 -3.53 21.10 -24.74
CA PRO A 457 -3.29 22.54 -24.65
C PRO A 457 -4.43 23.35 -24.04
N ALA A 458 -5.69 22.92 -24.23
CA ALA A 458 -6.84 23.60 -23.64
C ALA A 458 -6.84 23.46 -22.11
N ILE A 459 -6.54 22.26 -21.61
CA ILE A 459 -6.44 21.98 -20.18
C ILE A 459 -5.21 22.67 -19.57
N ALA A 460 -4.09 22.69 -20.29
CA ALA A 460 -2.88 23.40 -19.88
C ALA A 460 -3.15 24.92 -19.75
N ALA A 461 -3.88 25.52 -20.69
CA ALA A 461 -4.25 26.93 -20.63
C ALA A 461 -5.14 27.27 -19.42
N ILE A 462 -6.11 26.42 -19.10
CA ILE A 462 -6.96 26.61 -17.90
C ILE A 462 -6.13 26.44 -16.62
N SER A 463 -5.26 25.44 -16.57
CA SER A 463 -4.40 25.17 -15.43
C SER A 463 -3.40 26.31 -15.19
N GLY A 464 -2.85 26.90 -16.26
CA GLY A 464 -1.87 28.00 -16.20
C GLY A 464 -2.40 29.31 -15.61
N ARG A 465 -3.73 29.51 -15.59
CA ARG A 465 -4.39 30.64 -14.91
C ARG A 465 -5.02 30.26 -13.56
N THR A 466 -4.73 29.06 -13.07
CA THR A 466 -5.21 28.56 -11.78
C THR A 466 -4.10 28.66 -10.74
N ARG A 467 -4.43 29.20 -9.56
CA ARG A 467 -3.53 29.22 -8.40
C ARG A 467 -4.17 28.45 -7.25
N VAL A 468 -3.46 27.48 -6.70
CA VAL A 468 -3.86 26.82 -5.46
C VAL A 468 -3.26 27.59 -4.29
N MET A 469 -4.08 27.82 -3.27
CA MET A 469 -3.79 28.67 -2.13
C MET A 469 -4.02 27.87 -0.84
N LEU A 470 -3.16 28.09 0.15
CA LEU A 470 -3.37 27.58 1.50
C LEU A 470 -4.48 28.39 2.18
N ASP A 471 -5.47 27.69 2.74
CA ASP A 471 -6.47 28.28 3.63
C ASP A 471 -6.18 27.86 5.08
N GLU A 472 -5.58 28.77 5.85
CA GLU A 472 -5.21 28.51 7.26
C GLU A 472 -6.43 28.45 8.19
N SER A 473 -7.62 28.81 7.71
CA SER A 473 -8.86 28.70 8.50
C SER A 473 -9.45 27.29 8.49
N MET A 474 -9.03 26.42 7.56
CA MET A 474 -9.45 25.02 7.48
C MET A 474 -8.57 24.15 8.39
N ASP A 475 -9.14 23.07 8.93
CA ASP A 475 -8.35 22.06 9.65
C ASP A 475 -7.19 21.57 8.77
N PRO A 476 -5.92 21.70 9.21
CA PRO A 476 -4.75 21.41 8.39
C PRO A 476 -4.66 19.97 7.90
N ILE A 477 -5.36 19.02 8.53
CA ILE A 477 -5.36 17.60 8.16
C ILE A 477 -6.65 17.11 7.49
N ALA A 478 -7.65 17.98 7.32
CA ALA A 478 -8.91 17.60 6.70
C ALA A 478 -8.77 17.35 5.18
N MET A 479 -9.41 16.31 4.68
CA MET A 479 -9.41 15.97 3.25
C MET A 479 -10.52 16.68 2.46
N GLY A 480 -11.69 16.87 3.08
CA GLY A 480 -12.94 17.29 2.43
C GLY A 480 -13.04 18.77 2.03
N PRO A 481 -12.65 19.73 2.88
CA PRO A 481 -12.89 21.14 2.58
C PRO A 481 -12.11 21.66 1.36
N ALA A 482 -12.80 22.40 0.49
CA ALA A 482 -12.19 23.21 -0.57
C ALA A 482 -13.11 24.37 -0.96
N ARG A 483 -12.52 25.49 -1.40
CA ARG A 483 -13.25 26.65 -1.95
C ARG A 483 -12.60 27.08 -3.25
N VAL A 484 -13.41 27.40 -4.26
CA VAL A 484 -12.94 27.90 -5.56
C VAL A 484 -13.58 29.24 -5.86
N GLU A 485 -12.75 30.20 -6.27
CA GLU A 485 -13.17 31.49 -6.79
C GLU A 485 -12.76 31.64 -8.26
N LEU A 486 -13.68 32.08 -9.10
CA LEU A 486 -13.46 32.33 -10.52
C LEU A 486 -13.74 33.78 -10.84
N ASP A 487 -12.76 34.49 -11.39
CA ASP A 487 -12.97 35.85 -11.90
C ASP A 487 -13.48 35.76 -13.34
N LEU A 488 -14.74 36.15 -13.58
CA LEU A 488 -15.36 36.05 -14.89
C LEU A 488 -15.02 37.25 -15.78
N SER A 489 -15.10 37.09 -17.10
CA SER A 489 -14.89 38.14 -18.09
C SER A 489 -15.91 39.28 -18.00
N SER A 490 -17.09 39.00 -17.43
CA SER A 490 -18.12 40.00 -17.10
C SER A 490 -17.71 40.99 -16.02
N GLY A 491 -16.71 40.65 -15.18
CA GLY A 491 -16.33 41.41 -14.00
C GLY A 491 -16.87 40.83 -12.69
N GLU A 492 -17.76 39.85 -12.76
CA GLU A 492 -18.28 39.12 -11.60
C GLU A 492 -17.26 38.09 -11.08
N THR A 493 -17.26 37.85 -9.77
CA THR A 493 -16.55 36.73 -9.15
C THR A 493 -17.55 35.67 -8.70
N LEU A 494 -17.39 34.45 -9.21
CA LEU A 494 -18.16 33.29 -8.78
C LEU A 494 -17.39 32.52 -7.72
N ALA A 495 -18.01 32.27 -6.56
CA ALA A 495 -17.46 31.42 -5.51
C ALA A 495 -18.30 30.14 -5.35
N VAL A 496 -17.61 29.00 -5.19
CA VAL A 496 -18.19 27.70 -4.85
C VAL A 496 -17.34 27.03 -3.77
N GLU A 497 -17.95 26.27 -2.88
CA GLU A 497 -17.25 25.57 -1.80
C GLU A 497 -17.91 24.23 -1.48
N SER A 498 -17.11 23.32 -0.90
CA SER A 498 -17.57 22.04 -0.39
C SER A 498 -16.89 21.79 0.95
N SER A 499 -17.66 21.30 1.92
CA SER A 499 -17.15 20.80 3.21
C SER A 499 -16.95 19.28 3.21
N THR A 500 -17.66 18.57 2.34
CA THR A 500 -17.67 17.11 2.25
C THR A 500 -16.91 16.61 1.02
N LEU A 501 -16.59 15.32 1.04
CA LEU A 501 -15.80 14.65 0.02
C LEU A 501 -16.67 13.59 -0.68
N LEU A 502 -16.90 13.74 -1.99
CA LEU A 502 -17.69 12.77 -2.75
C LEU A 502 -17.07 11.36 -2.65
N GLY A 503 -17.91 10.39 -2.32
CA GLY A 503 -17.52 9.01 -2.04
C GLY A 503 -16.92 8.78 -0.66
N GLY A 504 -16.87 9.77 0.23
CA GLY A 504 -16.60 9.58 1.66
C GLY A 504 -17.86 9.24 2.47
N PRO A 505 -17.75 8.95 3.77
CA PRO A 505 -18.88 8.54 4.61
C PRO A 505 -20.01 9.58 4.68
N ASP A 506 -19.68 10.88 4.65
CA ASP A 506 -20.68 11.96 4.68
C ASP A 506 -21.34 12.24 3.32
N SER A 507 -20.78 11.69 2.24
CA SER A 507 -21.29 11.86 0.87
C SER A 507 -21.01 10.61 0.04
N PRO A 508 -21.57 9.43 0.40
CA PRO A 508 -21.20 8.16 -0.20
C PRO A 508 -21.62 8.08 -1.68
N LEU A 509 -20.91 7.24 -2.45
CA LEU A 509 -21.38 6.87 -3.78
C LEU A 509 -22.57 5.92 -3.63
N SER A 510 -23.61 6.11 -4.45
CA SER A 510 -24.68 5.12 -4.54
C SER A 510 -24.19 3.83 -5.20
N ASP A 511 -24.85 2.71 -4.91
CA ASP A 511 -24.59 1.42 -5.57
C ASP A 511 -24.58 1.55 -7.10
N GLN A 512 -25.51 2.33 -7.66
CA GLN A 512 -25.59 2.56 -9.10
C GLN A 512 -24.34 3.30 -9.63
N MET A 513 -23.80 4.27 -8.89
CA MET A 513 -22.56 4.95 -9.25
C MET A 513 -21.34 4.01 -9.17
N LEU A 514 -21.29 3.13 -8.17
CA LEU A 514 -20.24 2.12 -8.05
C LEU A 514 -20.30 1.08 -9.17
N ILE A 515 -21.50 0.64 -9.55
CA ILE A 515 -21.71 -0.26 -10.68
C ILE A 515 -21.29 0.43 -11.99
N GLU A 516 -21.62 1.71 -12.20
CA GLU A 516 -21.14 2.45 -13.38
C GLU A 516 -19.62 2.68 -13.38
N LYS A 517 -19.02 2.94 -12.21
CA LYS A 517 -17.56 2.96 -12.05
C LYS A 517 -16.96 1.62 -12.47
N PHE A 518 -17.48 0.52 -11.95
CA PHE A 518 -17.06 -0.84 -12.29
C PHE A 518 -17.17 -1.12 -13.79
N ARG A 519 -18.30 -0.75 -14.41
CA ARG A 519 -18.51 -0.86 -15.86
C ARG A 519 -17.49 -0.07 -16.66
N SER A 520 -17.28 1.19 -16.29
CA SER A 520 -16.30 2.07 -16.94
C SER A 520 -14.89 1.48 -16.84
N CYS A 521 -14.50 0.99 -15.67
CA CYS A 521 -13.21 0.37 -15.42
C CYS A 521 -12.95 -0.85 -16.33
N LEU A 522 -13.88 -1.82 -16.38
CA LEU A 522 -13.70 -3.03 -17.17
C LEU A 522 -13.82 -2.75 -18.68
N SER A 523 -14.69 -1.82 -19.10
CA SER A 523 -14.80 -1.41 -20.50
C SER A 523 -13.52 -0.73 -20.98
N ILE A 524 -13.00 0.24 -20.22
CA ILE A 524 -11.80 1.00 -20.63
C ILE A 524 -10.53 0.15 -20.53
N GLY A 525 -10.38 -0.65 -19.47
CA GLY A 525 -9.15 -1.40 -19.23
C GLY A 525 -9.01 -2.67 -20.05
N LEU A 526 -10.13 -3.37 -20.29
CA LEU A 526 -10.15 -4.71 -20.86
C LEU A 526 -10.96 -4.82 -22.15
N ASP A 527 -11.65 -3.76 -22.59
CA ASP A 527 -12.60 -3.83 -23.71
C ASP A 527 -13.67 -4.93 -23.48
N ALA A 528 -14.06 -5.12 -22.21
CA ALA A 528 -15.01 -6.15 -21.83
C ALA A 528 -16.43 -5.80 -22.29
N LYS A 529 -17.17 -6.79 -22.78
CA LYS A 529 -18.56 -6.63 -23.21
C LYS A 529 -19.47 -6.34 -22.02
N ARG A 530 -20.46 -5.47 -22.24
CA ARG A 530 -21.43 -5.03 -21.21
C ARG A 530 -22.09 -6.20 -20.49
N ASP A 531 -22.55 -7.23 -21.20
CA ASP A 531 -23.21 -8.39 -20.60
C ASP A 531 -22.27 -9.18 -19.65
N ALA A 532 -20.99 -9.32 -19.99
CA ALA A 532 -20.02 -10.00 -19.14
C ALA A 532 -19.68 -9.18 -17.88
N ILE A 533 -19.60 -7.85 -18.04
CA ILE A 533 -19.43 -6.91 -16.92
C ILE A 533 -20.64 -7.01 -15.98
N ASP A 534 -21.85 -6.90 -16.51
CA ASP A 534 -23.08 -6.91 -15.71
C ASP A 534 -23.29 -8.25 -14.99
N ALA A 535 -22.96 -9.37 -15.65
CA ALA A 535 -22.98 -10.69 -15.02
C ALA A 535 -21.94 -10.83 -13.89
N LEU A 536 -20.76 -10.23 -14.03
CA LEU A 536 -19.75 -10.23 -12.96
C LEU A 536 -20.16 -9.34 -11.79
N ALA A 537 -20.73 -8.16 -12.06
CA ALA A 537 -21.26 -7.29 -11.02
C ALA A 537 -22.35 -8.00 -10.21
N ASP A 538 -23.30 -8.66 -10.89
CA ASP A 538 -24.37 -9.43 -10.25
C ASP A 538 -23.84 -10.55 -9.35
N ARG A 539 -22.81 -11.29 -9.80
CA ARG A 539 -22.14 -12.32 -8.98
C ARG A 539 -21.51 -11.76 -7.71
N VAL A 540 -20.94 -10.55 -7.78
CA VAL A 540 -20.34 -9.90 -6.60
C VAL A 540 -21.43 -9.41 -5.64
N LEU A 541 -22.53 -8.85 -6.16
CA LEU A 541 -23.65 -8.39 -5.32
C LEU A 541 -24.39 -9.54 -4.64
N HIS A 542 -24.39 -10.74 -5.24
CA HIS A 542 -24.92 -11.97 -4.66
C HIS A 542 -23.83 -12.90 -4.10
N LEU A 543 -22.65 -12.36 -3.76
CA LEU A 543 -21.50 -13.16 -3.36
C LEU A 543 -21.78 -14.06 -2.15
N ASP A 544 -22.67 -13.67 -1.24
CA ASP A 544 -23.10 -14.48 -0.08
C ASP A 544 -23.76 -15.81 -0.46
N GLN A 545 -24.24 -15.94 -1.70
CA GLN A 545 -24.86 -17.14 -2.25
C GLN A 545 -23.86 -18.02 -3.01
N ALA A 546 -22.62 -17.57 -3.20
CA ALA A 546 -21.62 -18.33 -3.95
C ALA A 546 -21.17 -19.57 -3.18
N GLU A 547 -21.24 -20.74 -3.83
CA GLU A 547 -20.65 -21.98 -3.30
C GLU A 547 -19.12 -21.95 -3.38
N ASN A 548 -18.56 -21.25 -4.39
CA ASN A 548 -17.13 -21.12 -4.59
C ASN A 548 -16.74 -19.74 -5.12
N VAL A 549 -15.89 -19.01 -4.41
CA VAL A 549 -15.42 -17.68 -4.82
C VAL A 549 -14.44 -17.74 -5.99
N ALA A 550 -13.81 -18.89 -6.27
CA ALA A 550 -12.98 -19.07 -7.47
C ALA A 550 -13.77 -18.83 -8.78
N ASP A 551 -15.11 -18.91 -8.72
CA ASP A 551 -15.96 -18.59 -9.87
C ASP A 551 -15.92 -17.10 -10.24
N LEU A 552 -15.67 -16.19 -9.28
CA LEU A 552 -15.43 -14.77 -9.58
C LEU A 552 -14.17 -14.60 -10.42
N VAL A 553 -13.10 -15.30 -10.06
CA VAL A 553 -11.83 -15.28 -10.78
C VAL A 553 -12.02 -15.82 -12.18
N SER A 554 -12.78 -16.91 -12.34
CA SER A 554 -13.10 -17.49 -13.65
C SER A 554 -13.93 -16.53 -14.51
N ALA A 555 -14.97 -15.91 -13.92
CA ALA A 555 -15.87 -14.98 -14.59
C ALA A 555 -15.24 -13.62 -14.94
N PHE A 556 -14.12 -13.25 -14.32
CA PHE A 556 -13.42 -12.01 -14.62
C PHE A 556 -13.10 -11.92 -16.13
N PRO A 557 -13.33 -10.80 -16.82
CA PRO A 557 -13.03 -10.74 -18.26
C PRO A 557 -11.52 -10.74 -18.52
N ALA A 558 -11.11 -11.29 -19.65
CA ALA A 558 -9.78 -11.08 -20.20
C ALA A 558 -9.85 -9.98 -21.27
N LYS A 559 -8.75 -9.25 -21.46
CA LYS A 559 -8.64 -8.37 -22.63
C LYS A 559 -8.62 -9.23 -23.89
N ALA A 560 -9.51 -8.90 -24.82
CA ALA A 560 -9.64 -9.58 -26.12
C ALA A 560 -8.36 -9.50 -26.96
#